data_AF-A0A2J8WSU3-F1
#
_entry.id   AF-A0A2J8WSU3-F1
#
_cell.length_a   1.000
_cell.length_b   1.000
_cell.length_c   1.000
_cell.angle_alpha   90.00
_cell.angle_beta   90.00
_cell.angle_gamma   90.00
#
_symmetry.space_group_name_H-M   'P 1'
#
loop_
_entity.id
_entity.type
_entity.pdbx_description
1 polymer ?
#
loop_
_entity_poly.entity_id
_entity_poly.type
_entity_poly.pdbx_seq_one_letter_code
_entity_poly.pdbx_strand_id
1 'polypeptide(L)'
;MLSSVLAALIGIAGSGYCVIVAALGLAEGPLCLDSLGQWNYTFASTEGQYLLDTSTWSQCTEPKHIVEWNVSLFSILLALGGIEFILCLIQVINGVLGGICGFCCSRQQVRTCMKML
;
A
#
# COMPACT_ATOMS: atom_id res chain seq x y z
N MET A 1 -1.77 -14.50 -20.20
CA MET A 1 -2.74 -14.50 -19.08
C MET A 1 -2.09 -14.92 -17.75
N LEU A 2 -1.33 -16.04 -17.69
CA LEU A 2 -0.64 -16.43 -16.44
C LEU A 2 0.48 -15.47 -16.02
N SER A 3 1.29 -14.97 -16.95
CA SER A 3 2.40 -14.04 -16.63
C SER A 3 1.93 -12.70 -16.04
N SER A 4 0.77 -12.20 -16.45
CA SER A 4 0.21 -10.95 -15.90
C SER A 4 -0.37 -11.15 -14.50
N VAL A 5 -0.92 -12.34 -14.21
CA VAL A 5 -1.35 -12.69 -12.85
C VAL A 5 -0.15 -12.84 -11.91
N LEU A 6 0.93 -13.48 -12.36
CA LEU A 6 2.18 -13.59 -11.59
C LEU A 6 2.77 -12.21 -11.27
N ALA A 7 2.84 -11.31 -12.26
CA ALA A 7 3.28 -9.93 -12.05
C ALA A 7 2.38 -9.17 -11.06
N ALA A 8 1.06 -9.34 -11.14
CA ALA A 8 0.12 -8.72 -10.22
C ALA A 8 0.25 -9.25 -8.78
N LEU A 9 0.56 -10.54 -8.59
CA LEU A 9 0.83 -11.10 -7.25
C LEU A 9 2.09 -10.50 -6.62
N ILE A 10 3.16 -10.32 -7.40
CA ILE A 10 4.38 -9.66 -6.95
C ILE A 10 4.08 -8.19 -6.61
N GLY A 11 3.30 -7.50 -7.44
CA GLY A 11 2.84 -6.13 -7.18
C GLY A 11 2.03 -6.01 -5.90
N ILE A 12 1.11 -6.94 -5.63
CA ILE A 12 0.33 -7.01 -4.37
C ILE A 12 1.26 -7.20 -3.16
N ALA A 13 2.26 -8.08 -3.26
CA ALA A 13 3.20 -8.31 -2.17
C ALA A 13 4.07 -7.07 -1.90
N GLY A 14 4.58 -6.43 -2.96
CA GLY A 14 5.41 -5.22 -2.85
C GLY A 14 4.63 -4.01 -2.32
N SER A 15 3.48 -3.72 -2.92
CA SER A 15 2.62 -2.61 -2.49
C SER A 15 2.03 -2.84 -1.11
N GLY A 16 1.65 -4.08 -0.77
CA GLY A 16 1.21 -4.45 0.56
C GLY A 16 2.29 -4.20 1.63
N TYR A 17 3.53 -4.63 1.37
CA TYR A 17 4.66 -4.35 2.28
C TYR A 17 4.89 -2.84 2.43
N CYS A 18 4.88 -2.09 1.33
CA CYS A 18 5.06 -0.64 1.33
C CYS A 18 3.98 0.06 2.18
N VAL A 19 2.70 -0.28 1.98
CA VAL A 19 1.59 0.30 2.73
C VAL A 19 1.70 -0.01 4.23
N ILE A 20 2.05 -1.25 4.60
CA ILE A 20 2.20 -1.64 6.01
C ILE A 20 3.32 -0.83 6.67
N VAL A 21 4.50 -0.78 6.05
CA VAL A 21 5.65 -0.04 6.61
C VAL A 21 5.36 1.46 6.68
N ALA A 22 4.72 2.03 5.64
CA ALA A 22 4.33 3.43 5.64
C ALA A 22 3.31 3.76 6.75
N ALA A 23 2.30 2.91 6.94
CA ALA A 23 1.30 3.09 8.00
C ALA A 23 1.92 2.99 9.40
N LEU A 24 2.80 2.00 9.64
CA LEU A 24 3.50 1.85 10.91
C LEU A 24 4.45 3.02 11.18
N GLY A 25 5.19 3.49 10.16
CA GLY A 25 6.05 4.66 10.28
C GLY A 25 5.26 5.94 10.61
N LEU A 26 4.05 6.06 10.06
CA LEU A 26 3.13 7.15 10.38
C LEU A 26 2.55 7.04 11.80
N ALA A 27 2.31 5.82 12.30
CA ALA A 27 1.77 5.60 13.64
C ALA A 27 2.80 5.89 14.75
N GLU A 28 4.04 5.44 14.56
CA GLU A 28 5.15 5.69 15.50
C GLU A 28 5.63 7.15 15.48
N GLY A 29 5.64 7.76 14.28
CA GLY A 29 6.13 9.11 14.07
C GLY A 29 7.67 9.24 14.14
N PRO A 30 8.23 10.42 13.84
CA PRO A 30 9.67 10.62 13.87
C PRO A 30 10.19 10.84 15.30
N LEU A 31 11.44 10.43 15.53
CA LEU A 31 12.18 10.81 16.74
C LEU A 31 12.45 12.32 16.70
N CYS A 32 12.06 13.03 17.74
CA CYS A 32 12.34 14.46 17.85
C CYS A 32 12.66 14.87 19.28
N LEU A 33 13.21 16.08 19.43
CA LEU A 33 13.41 16.71 20.72
C LEU A 33 12.09 17.30 21.21
N ASP A 34 11.55 16.72 22.28
CA ASP A 34 10.37 17.24 22.97
C ASP A 34 10.66 18.61 23.61
N SER A 35 9.61 19.34 23.94
CA SER A 35 9.59 20.56 24.74
C SER A 35 10.39 20.49 26.05
N LEU A 36 10.58 19.29 26.61
CA LEU A 36 11.40 19.02 27.80
C LEU A 36 12.89 18.82 27.49
N GLY A 37 13.31 18.94 26.23
CA GLY A 37 14.70 18.75 25.80
C GLY A 37 15.16 17.30 25.81
N GLN A 38 14.24 16.34 25.63
CA GLN A 38 14.55 14.90 25.56
C GLN A 38 14.19 14.35 24.18
N TRP A 39 15.04 13.47 23.64
CA TRP A 39 14.77 12.77 22.38
C TRP A 39 13.80 11.62 22.63
N ASN A 40 12.58 11.74 22.12
CA ASN A 40 11.56 10.72 22.29
C ASN A 40 10.65 10.62 21.06
N TYR A 41 9.91 9.53 20.98
CA TYR A 41 8.79 9.36 20.06
C TYR A 41 7.52 9.94 20.67
N THR A 42 7.44 11.27 20.69
CA THR A 42 6.33 12.01 21.32
C THR A 42 4.97 11.68 20.71
N PHE A 43 4.95 11.21 19.46
CA PHE A 43 3.74 10.91 18.71
C PHE A 43 3.30 9.44 18.72
N ALA A 44 4.15 8.52 19.16
CA ALA A 44 3.82 7.08 19.20
C ALA A 44 2.61 6.81 20.12
N SER A 45 2.44 7.61 21.17
CA SER A 45 1.32 7.51 22.12
C SER A 45 0.03 8.19 21.66
N THR A 46 0.06 8.96 20.55
CA THR A 46 -1.09 9.77 20.10
C THR A 46 -1.98 9.05 19.09
N GLU A 47 -1.71 7.77 18.81
CA GLU A 47 -2.47 6.92 17.88
C GLU A 47 -2.73 7.59 16.51
N GLY A 48 -1.81 8.44 16.04
CA GLY A 48 -1.94 9.17 14.78
C GLY A 48 -2.79 10.44 14.82
N GLN A 49 -3.29 10.90 15.97
CA GLN A 49 -4.00 12.19 16.07
C GLN A 49 -3.15 13.38 15.56
N TYR A 50 -1.83 13.29 15.72
CA TYR A 50 -0.90 14.33 15.26
C TYR A 50 -0.93 14.53 13.74
N LEU A 51 -1.46 13.58 12.96
CA LEU A 51 -1.62 13.69 11.52
C LEU A 51 -2.77 14.61 11.12
N LEU A 52 -3.80 14.71 11.98
CA LEU A 52 -4.97 15.56 11.77
C LEU A 52 -4.79 16.94 12.42
N ASP A 53 -4.15 16.97 13.59
CA ASP A 53 -3.88 18.19 14.34
C ASP A 53 -2.43 18.66 14.16
N THR A 54 -2.20 19.51 13.17
CA THR A 54 -0.89 20.14 12.90
C THR A 54 -0.40 21.03 14.06
N SER A 55 -1.30 21.41 14.98
CA SER A 55 -0.97 22.12 16.21
C SER A 55 -0.04 21.32 17.14
N THR A 56 -0.13 19.98 17.09
CA THR A 56 0.72 19.09 17.89
C THR A 56 2.18 19.04 17.41
N TRP A 57 2.46 19.48 16.18
CA TRP A 57 3.82 19.44 15.62
C TRP A 57 4.77 20.39 16.34
N SER A 58 4.25 21.40 17.05
CA SER A 58 5.06 22.30 17.88
C SER A 58 5.65 21.63 19.12
N GLN A 59 5.24 20.39 19.45
CA GLN A 59 5.85 19.61 20.53
C GLN A 59 7.27 19.17 20.16
N CYS A 60 7.55 18.98 18.85
CA CYS A 60 8.91 18.77 18.35
C CYS A 60 9.61 20.11 18.15
N THR A 61 10.57 20.41 19.01
CA THR A 61 11.35 21.66 18.94
C THR A 61 12.47 21.56 17.90
N GLU A 62 13.13 20.41 17.84
CA GLU A 62 14.24 20.16 16.90
C GLU A 62 14.25 18.68 16.47
N PRO A 63 14.57 18.36 15.20
CA PRO A 63 14.82 19.24 14.04
C PRO A 63 13.57 19.93 13.49
N LYS A 64 13.71 21.19 13.05
CA LYS A 64 12.61 21.96 12.42
C LYS A 64 12.13 21.27 11.15
N HIS A 65 10.80 21.21 10.96
CA HIS A 65 10.13 20.61 9.79
C HIS A 65 10.31 19.09 9.59
N ILE A 66 10.92 18.37 10.55
CA ILE A 66 11.11 16.92 10.41
C ILE A 66 9.79 16.16 10.38
N VAL A 67 8.81 16.62 11.16
CA VAL A 67 7.48 16.00 11.26
C VAL A 67 6.75 16.11 9.93
N GLU A 68 6.67 17.32 9.40
CA GLU A 68 6.05 17.61 8.10
C GLU A 68 6.66 16.77 6.97
N TRP A 69 7.99 16.66 6.93
CA TRP A 69 8.69 15.88 5.93
C TRP A 69 8.39 14.38 6.02
N ASN A 70 8.49 13.79 7.22
CA ASN A 70 8.21 12.37 7.41
C ASN A 70 6.75 12.04 7.10
N VAL A 71 5.82 12.84 7.63
CA VAL A 71 4.38 12.66 7.38
C VAL A 71 4.08 12.75 5.89
N SER A 72 4.66 13.72 5.18
CA SER A 72 4.45 13.88 3.74
C SER A 72 4.99 12.68 2.95
N LEU A 73 6.23 12.25 3.24
CA LEU A 73 6.85 11.12 2.55
C LEU A 73 6.04 9.83 2.72
N PHE A 74 5.72 9.47 3.95
CA PHE A 74 4.98 8.25 4.24
C PHE A 74 3.54 8.32 3.73
N SER A 75 2.90 9.49 3.75
CA SER A 75 1.57 9.68 3.16
C SER A 75 1.56 9.47 1.64
N ILE A 76 2.57 9.97 0.93
CA ILE A 76 2.72 9.75 -0.52
C ILE A 76 2.96 8.27 -0.81
N LEU A 77 3.83 7.61 -0.03
CA LEU A 77 4.08 6.17 -0.16
C LEU A 77 2.82 5.34 0.08
N LEU A 78 2.05 5.68 1.12
CA LEU A 78 0.79 5.03 1.43
C LEU A 78 -0.25 5.23 0.32
N ALA A 79 -0.35 6.43 -0.24
CA ALA A 79 -1.26 6.72 -1.35
C ALA A 79 -0.86 5.96 -2.63
N LEU A 80 0.40 6.05 -3.05
CA LEU A 80 0.89 5.36 -4.25
C LEU A 80 0.82 3.84 -4.10
N GLY A 81 1.25 3.30 -2.95
CA GLY A 81 1.15 1.87 -2.65
C GLY A 81 -0.29 1.38 -2.57
N GLY A 82 -1.20 2.16 -1.99
CA GLY A 82 -2.62 1.85 -1.96
C GLY A 82 -3.24 1.80 -3.35
N ILE A 83 -2.92 2.77 -4.21
CA ILE A 83 -3.37 2.79 -5.61
C ILE A 83 -2.83 1.58 -6.36
N GLU A 84 -1.54 1.27 -6.25
CA GLU A 84 -0.94 0.08 -6.88
C GLU A 84 -1.63 -1.20 -6.43
N PHE A 85 -1.85 -1.37 -5.12
CA PHE A 85 -2.51 -2.53 -4.55
C PHE A 85 -3.92 -2.73 -5.15
N ILE A 86 -4.71 -1.66 -5.23
CA ILE A 86 -6.06 -1.68 -5.83
C ILE A 86 -5.98 -2.05 -7.31
N LEU A 87 -5.07 -1.45 -8.08
CA LEU A 87 -4.91 -1.74 -9.50
C LEU A 87 -4.48 -3.18 -9.76
N CYS A 88 -3.56 -3.73 -8.95
CA CYS A 88 -3.15 -5.13 -9.05
C CYS A 88 -4.30 -6.10 -8.71
N LEU A 89 -5.12 -5.79 -7.69
CA LEU A 89 -6.30 -6.60 -7.36
C LEU A 89 -7.29 -6.66 -8.52
N ILE A 90 -7.57 -5.51 -9.16
CA ILE A 90 -8.45 -5.45 -10.34
C ILE A 90 -7.88 -6.31 -11.48
N GLN A 91 -6.57 -6.25 -11.72
CA GLN A 91 -5.90 -7.08 -12.74
C GLN A 91 -6.01 -8.58 -12.44
N VAL A 92 -5.89 -8.98 -11.17
CA VAL A 92 -6.06 -10.39 -10.76
C VAL A 92 -7.50 -10.83 -11.02
N ILE A 93 -8.51 -10.05 -10.61
CA ILE A 93 -9.92 -10.38 -10.83
C ILE A 93 -10.23 -10.53 -12.32
N ASN A 94 -9.81 -9.55 -13.13
CA ASN A 94 -10.02 -9.58 -14.57
C ASN A 94 -9.25 -10.72 -15.25
N GLY A 95 -8.03 -11.01 -14.80
CA GLY A 95 -7.21 -12.12 -15.27
C GLY A 95 -7.83 -13.49 -14.94
N VAL A 96 -8.40 -13.64 -13.75
CA VAL A 96 -9.07 -14.87 -13.31
C VAL A 96 -10.40 -15.06 -14.05
N LEU A 97 -11.24 -14.02 -14.17
CA LEU A 97 -12.49 -14.08 -14.93
C LEU A 97 -12.25 -14.36 -16.42
N GLY A 98 -11.27 -13.68 -17.03
CA GLY A 98 -10.85 -13.95 -18.40
C GLY A 98 -10.25 -15.34 -18.58
N GLY A 99 -9.52 -15.83 -17.59
CA GLY A 99 -8.99 -17.19 -17.56
C GLY A 99 -10.07 -18.26 -17.46
N ILE A 100 -11.03 -18.12 -16.55
CA ILE A 100 -12.14 -19.07 -16.35
C ILE A 100 -13.09 -19.08 -17.55
N CYS A 101 -13.46 -17.90 -18.07
CA CYS A 101 -14.31 -17.79 -19.25
C CYS A 101 -13.60 -18.32 -20.52
N GLY A 102 -12.29 -18.05 -20.65
CA GLY A 102 -11.45 -18.61 -21.70
C GLY A 102 -11.27 -20.13 -21.61
N PHE A 103 -11.16 -20.70 -20.40
CA PHE A 103 -11.07 -22.15 -20.22
C PHE A 103 -12.39 -22.86 -20.53
N CYS A 104 -13.53 -22.22 -20.27
CA CYS A 104 -14.86 -22.74 -20.62
C CYS A 104 -15.09 -22.72 -22.13
N CYS A 105 -14.78 -21.60 -22.81
CA CYS A 105 -14.87 -21.51 -24.26
C CYS A 105 -13.84 -22.38 -25.00
N SER A 106 -12.62 -22.53 -24.46
CA SER A 106 -11.57 -23.38 -25.05
C SER A 106 -11.88 -24.88 -24.87
N ARG A 107 -12.42 -25.33 -23.72
CA ARG A 107 -12.94 -26.71 -23.59
C ARG A 107 -14.15 -26.97 -24.50
N GLN A 108 -14.97 -25.96 -24.75
CA GLN A 108 -16.09 -26.09 -25.69
C GLN A 108 -15.56 -26.18 -27.13
N GLN A 109 -14.60 -25.36 -27.53
CA GLN A 109 -13.98 -25.40 -28.87
C GLN A 109 -13.20 -26.71 -29.14
N VAL A 110 -12.49 -27.26 -28.15
CA VAL A 110 -11.84 -28.58 -28.28
C VAL A 110 -12.85 -29.73 -28.36
N ARG A 111 -13.97 -29.68 -27.60
CA ARG A 111 -15.05 -30.68 -27.73
C ARG A 111 -15.82 -30.56 -29.04
N THR A 112 -16.02 -29.35 -29.57
CA THR A 112 -16.68 -29.15 -30.87
C THR A 112 -15.78 -29.57 -32.04
N CYS A 113 -14.46 -29.40 -31.93
CA CYS A 113 -13.49 -29.90 -32.92
C CYS A 113 -13.43 -31.44 -32.94
N MET A 114 -13.49 -32.10 -31.77
CA MET A 114 -13.44 -33.57 -31.67
C MET A 114 -14.75 -34.28 -32.03
N LYS A 115 -15.89 -33.59 -32.00
CA LYS A 115 -17.19 -34.12 -32.47
C LYS A 115 -17.40 -33.96 -33.98
N MET A 116 -16.46 -33.33 -34.68
CA MET A 116 -16.49 -33.07 -36.12
C MET A 116 -15.40 -33.85 -36.87
N LEU A 117 -14.83 -34.89 -36.22
CA LEU A 117 -13.96 -35.90 -36.82
C LEU A 117 -14.64 -37.28 -36.69
#